data_AF-A0A940ZL50-F1
#
_entry.id   AF-A0A940ZL50-F1
#
_cell.length_a   1.000
_cell.length_b   1.000
_cell.length_c   1.000
_cell.angle_alpha   90.00
_cell.angle_beta   90.00
_cell.angle_gamma   90.00
#
_symmetry.space_group_name_H-M   'P 1'
#
loop_
_entity.id
_entity.type
_entity.pdbx_description
1 polymer ?
#
loop_
_entity_poly.entity_id
_entity_poly.type
_entity_poly.pdbx_seq_one_letter_code
_entity_poly.pdbx_strand_id
1 'polypeptide(L)'
;MGEIKSAIELAMERTKGFVMDAKEKEQSLIQEAEQKLKGLLRRFLEGSIGSEEVLAQLGKIELPEPMKKRLFCDVAVSVFDVATDNARLFELLLLLNGDMAKDLKKDLVSLQKQFSSEMDKRKTDVRKQILGRLKTAGISGNAVEPNLEAWEEWDQAVAETRSVFKERLERWKDKMKAACV
;
A
#
# COMPACT_ATOMS: atom_id res chain seq x y z
N MET A 1 -31.32 -51.09 -27.94
CA MET A 1 -30.05 -50.58 -28.47
C MET A 1 -29.60 -49.46 -27.56
N GLY A 2 -28.64 -49.75 -26.66
CA GLY A 2 -28.10 -48.76 -25.74
C GLY A 2 -26.81 -48.21 -26.32
N GLU A 3 -26.81 -46.96 -26.76
CA GLU A 3 -25.60 -46.27 -27.19
C GLU A 3 -24.73 -46.02 -25.95
N ILE A 4 -23.55 -46.64 -25.90
CA ILE A 4 -22.58 -46.43 -24.83
C ILE A 4 -21.95 -45.05 -25.08
N LYS A 5 -22.37 -44.06 -24.30
CA LYS A 5 -21.80 -42.71 -24.34
C LYS A 5 -20.31 -42.74 -24.03
N SER A 6 -19.54 -41.93 -24.75
CA SER A 6 -18.09 -41.82 -24.58
C SER A 6 -17.73 -41.19 -23.22
N ALA A 7 -16.60 -41.58 -22.63
CA ALA A 7 -16.08 -40.98 -21.39
C ALA A 7 -15.92 -39.44 -21.49
N ILE A 8 -15.68 -38.93 -22.70
CA ILE A 8 -15.61 -37.49 -22.99
C ILE A 8 -17.01 -36.85 -22.95
N GLU A 9 -18.03 -37.50 -23.51
CA GLU A 9 -19.42 -37.02 -23.42
C GLU A 9 -19.93 -37.03 -21.98
N LEU A 10 -19.56 -38.05 -21.21
CA LEU A 10 -19.90 -38.15 -19.79
C LEU A 10 -19.20 -37.04 -18.97
N ALA A 11 -17.97 -36.69 -19.34
CA ALA A 11 -17.23 -35.58 -18.73
C ALA A 11 -17.83 -34.22 -19.10
N MET A 12 -18.26 -34.02 -20.35
CA MET A 12 -18.90 -32.78 -20.84
C MET A 12 -20.33 -32.59 -20.29
N GLU A 13 -21.10 -33.67 -20.08
CA GLU A 13 -22.39 -33.60 -19.37
C GLU A 13 -22.21 -33.21 -17.89
N ARG A 14 -21.14 -33.69 -17.24
CA ARG A 14 -20.83 -33.35 -15.84
C ARG A 14 -20.26 -31.93 -15.66
N THR A 15 -19.60 -31.36 -16.66
CA THR A 15 -19.07 -29.99 -16.62
C THR A 15 -20.01 -28.94 -17.22
N LYS A 16 -21.18 -29.34 -17.71
CA LYS A 16 -22.18 -28.44 -18.33
C LYS A 16 -22.75 -27.38 -17.36
N GLY A 17 -22.58 -27.57 -16.05
CA GLY A 17 -22.88 -26.59 -15.00
C GLY A 17 -21.64 -25.88 -14.42
N PHE A 18 -20.45 -26.11 -14.98
CA PHE A 18 -19.16 -25.56 -14.52
C PHE A 18 -18.56 -24.56 -15.53
N VAL A 19 -19.37 -24.05 -16.45
CA VAL A 19 -18.96 -22.91 -17.29
C VAL A 19 -19.02 -21.69 -16.38
N MET A 20 -17.86 -21.27 -15.85
CA MET A 20 -17.74 -19.99 -15.13
C MET A 20 -18.54 -18.94 -15.88
N ASP A 21 -19.49 -18.31 -15.19
CA ASP A 21 -20.30 -17.23 -15.76
C ASP A 21 -19.33 -16.14 -16.28
N ALA A 22 -19.72 -15.40 -17.32
CA ALA A 22 -18.87 -14.36 -17.90
C ALA A 22 -18.38 -13.36 -16.82
N LYS A 23 -19.21 -13.13 -15.80
CA LYS A 23 -18.90 -12.35 -14.60
C LYS A 23 -17.84 -12.99 -13.70
N GLU A 24 -17.88 -14.31 -13.49
CA GLU A 24 -16.89 -15.02 -12.69
C GLU A 24 -15.52 -15.07 -13.39
N LYS A 25 -15.52 -15.18 -14.73
CA LYS A 25 -14.29 -15.07 -15.53
C LYS A 25 -13.68 -13.68 -15.44
N GLU A 26 -14.51 -12.65 -15.58
CA GLU A 26 -14.05 -11.25 -15.49
C GLU A 26 -13.50 -10.93 -14.09
N GLN A 27 -14.18 -11.38 -13.03
CA GLN A 27 -13.69 -11.23 -11.66
C GLN A 27 -12.36 -11.96 -11.43
N SER A 28 -12.21 -13.17 -11.98
CA SER A 28 -10.96 -13.95 -11.86
C SER A 28 -9.80 -13.25 -12.57
N LEU A 29 -10.04 -12.69 -13.76
CA LEU A 29 -9.04 -11.91 -14.51
C LEU A 29 -8.60 -10.65 -13.75
N ILE A 30 -9.54 -9.94 -13.13
CA ILE A 30 -9.24 -8.75 -12.31
C ILE A 30 -8.41 -9.14 -11.08
N GLN A 31 -8.79 -10.20 -10.37
CA GLN A 31 -8.05 -10.67 -9.20
C GLN A 31 -6.63 -11.12 -9.56
N GLU A 32 -6.46 -11.84 -10.67
CA GLU A 32 -5.15 -12.27 -11.14
C GLU A 32 -4.28 -11.07 -11.53
N ALA A 33 -4.85 -10.09 -12.24
CA ALA A 33 -4.18 -8.85 -12.59
C ALA A 33 -3.77 -8.05 -11.33
N GLU A 34 -4.63 -7.99 -10.31
CA GLU A 34 -4.33 -7.32 -9.05
C GLU A 34 -3.14 -7.97 -8.32
N GLN A 35 -3.12 -9.30 -8.23
CA GLN A 35 -2.02 -10.03 -7.60
C GLN A 35 -0.69 -9.85 -8.35
N LYS A 36 -0.74 -9.91 -9.70
CA LYS A 36 0.43 -9.63 -10.54
C LYS A 36 0.95 -8.20 -10.29
N LEU A 37 0.06 -7.21 -10.23
CA LEU A 37 0.43 -5.81 -9.97
C LEU A 37 1.03 -5.61 -8.57
N LYS A 38 0.48 -6.25 -7.54
CA LYS A 38 1.05 -6.22 -6.19
C LYS A 38 2.48 -6.76 -6.16
N GLY A 39 2.71 -7.91 -6.79
CA GLY A 39 4.05 -8.50 -6.92
C GLY A 39 5.01 -7.61 -7.69
N LEU A 40 4.54 -7.00 -8.77
CA LEU A 40 5.33 -6.09 -9.61
C LEU A 40 5.75 -4.83 -8.84
N LEU A 41 4.80 -4.16 -8.17
CA LEU A 41 5.07 -2.96 -7.38
C LEU A 41 6.00 -3.24 -6.21
N ARG A 42 5.85 -4.40 -5.55
CA ARG A 42 6.77 -4.82 -4.49
C ARG A 42 8.21 -4.90 -5.01
N ARG A 43 8.44 -5.63 -6.12
CA ARG A 43 9.77 -5.74 -6.74
C ARG A 43 10.33 -4.40 -7.17
N PHE A 44 9.47 -3.49 -7.66
CA PHE A 44 9.85 -2.14 -8.02
C PHE A 44 10.33 -1.35 -6.80
N LEU A 45 9.57 -1.36 -5.70
CA LEU A 45 9.93 -0.69 -4.45
C LEU A 45 11.22 -1.24 -3.84
N GLU A 46 11.41 -2.56 -3.91
CA GLU A 46 12.65 -3.25 -3.52
C GLU A 46 13.85 -2.91 -4.43
N GLY A 47 13.63 -2.25 -5.58
CA GLY A 47 14.70 -1.88 -6.52
C GLY A 47 15.14 -2.97 -7.47
N SER A 48 14.42 -4.10 -7.50
CA SER A 48 14.73 -5.22 -8.38
C SER A 48 14.35 -4.99 -9.84
N ILE A 49 13.46 -4.03 -10.12
CA ILE A 49 13.02 -3.66 -11.47
C ILE A 49 12.89 -2.14 -11.60
N GLY A 50 13.03 -1.63 -12.82
CA GLY A 50 12.87 -0.22 -13.17
C GLY A 50 11.45 0.16 -13.61
N SER A 51 11.18 1.45 -13.78
CA SER A 51 9.88 1.97 -14.24
C SER A 51 9.50 1.47 -15.63
N GLU A 52 10.46 1.36 -16.56
CA GLU A 52 10.24 0.81 -17.91
C GLU A 52 9.72 -0.63 -17.88
N GLU A 53 10.30 -1.47 -17.01
CA GLU A 53 9.88 -2.86 -16.88
C GLU A 53 8.47 -2.98 -16.27
N VAL A 54 8.14 -2.10 -15.32
CA VAL A 54 6.79 -2.01 -14.76
C VAL A 54 5.78 -1.65 -15.86
N LEU A 55 6.08 -0.65 -16.69
CA LEU A 55 5.22 -0.24 -17.81
C LEU A 55 5.05 -1.36 -18.85
N ALA A 56 6.14 -2.07 -19.17
CA ALA A 56 6.11 -3.20 -20.09
C ALA A 56 5.25 -4.35 -19.56
N GLN A 57 5.32 -4.66 -18.26
CA GLN A 57 4.48 -5.69 -17.64
C GLN A 57 3.02 -5.26 -17.51
N LEU A 58 2.75 -3.98 -17.22
CA LEU A 58 1.40 -3.42 -17.20
C LEU A 58 0.74 -3.55 -18.59
N GLY A 59 1.49 -3.31 -19.67
CA GLY A 59 1.01 -3.47 -21.05
C GLY A 59 0.57 -4.91 -21.39
N LYS A 60 1.20 -5.92 -20.76
CA LYS A 60 0.89 -7.35 -20.97
C LYS A 60 -0.37 -7.83 -20.25
N ILE A 61 -0.97 -7.02 -19.39
CA ILE A 61 -2.21 -7.39 -18.69
C ILE A 61 -3.38 -7.36 -19.69
N GLU A 62 -4.13 -8.46 -19.78
CA GLU A 62 -5.30 -8.62 -20.64
C GLU A 62 -6.55 -7.99 -20.02
N LEU A 63 -6.51 -6.66 -19.85
CA LEU A 63 -7.65 -5.84 -19.41
C LEU A 63 -7.81 -4.64 -20.36
N PRO A 64 -8.98 -3.98 -20.41
CA PRO A 64 -9.11 -2.70 -21.10
C PRO A 64 -8.19 -1.63 -20.49
N GLU A 65 -7.56 -0.78 -21.30
CA GLU A 65 -6.68 0.31 -20.83
C GLU A 65 -7.24 1.18 -19.68
N PRO A 66 -8.49 1.68 -19.71
CA PRO A 66 -9.03 2.43 -18.58
C PRO A 66 -9.13 1.60 -17.30
N MET A 67 -9.40 0.30 -17.43
CA MET A 67 -9.48 -0.62 -16.30
C MET A 67 -8.09 -0.95 -15.72
N LYS A 68 -7.08 -1.12 -16.58
CA LYS A 68 -5.68 -1.28 -16.16
C LYS A 68 -5.19 -0.08 -15.37
N LYS A 69 -5.44 1.14 -15.87
CA LYS A 69 -5.03 2.38 -15.19
C LYS A 69 -5.68 2.50 -13.82
N ARG A 70 -6.99 2.26 -13.73
CA ARG A 70 -7.72 2.26 -12.47
C ARG A 70 -7.18 1.23 -11.49
N LEU A 71 -7.02 -0.03 -11.93
CA LEU A 71 -6.50 -1.10 -11.10
C LEU A 71 -5.06 -0.81 -10.64
N PHE A 72 -4.21 -0.31 -11.53
CA PHE A 72 -2.86 0.13 -11.19
C PHE A 72 -2.90 1.22 -10.11
N CYS A 73 -3.72 2.25 -10.27
CA CYS A 73 -3.88 3.29 -9.26
C CYS A 73 -4.36 2.73 -7.93
N ASP A 74 -5.38 1.87 -7.92
CA ASP A 74 -5.89 1.26 -6.69
C ASP A 74 -4.81 0.48 -5.95
N VAL A 75 -4.04 -0.34 -6.67
CA VAL A 75 -2.94 -1.09 -6.07
C VAL A 75 -1.82 -0.15 -5.64
N ALA A 76 -1.37 0.79 -6.47
CA ALA A 76 -0.32 1.74 -6.09
C ALA A 76 -0.70 2.56 -4.86
N VAL A 77 -1.92 3.13 -4.85
CA VAL A 77 -2.45 3.91 -3.72
C VAL A 77 -2.51 3.07 -2.43
N SER A 78 -2.81 1.77 -2.54
CA SER A 78 -2.85 0.88 -1.36
C SER A 78 -1.50 0.69 -0.68
N VAL A 79 -0.39 0.84 -1.41
CA VAL A 79 0.98 0.63 -0.91
C VAL A 79 1.55 1.87 -0.21
N PHE A 80 0.95 3.05 -0.39
CA PHE A 80 1.42 4.26 0.30
C PHE A 80 1.32 4.14 1.82
N ASP A 81 2.41 4.53 2.47
CA ASP A 81 2.51 4.63 3.93
C ASP A 81 3.21 5.94 4.32
N VAL A 82 2.70 6.61 5.36
CA VAL A 82 3.26 7.89 5.85
C VAL A 82 4.64 7.70 6.50
N ALA A 83 4.97 6.49 6.95
CA ALA A 83 6.21 6.15 7.62
C ALA A 83 7.31 5.67 6.66
N THR A 84 7.01 5.45 5.38
CA THR A 84 7.98 4.99 4.37
C THR A 84 8.29 6.05 3.34
N ASP A 85 9.42 5.89 2.64
CA ASP A 85 9.71 6.67 1.46
C ASP A 85 8.83 6.20 0.29
N ASN A 86 8.02 7.12 -0.24
CA ASN A 86 7.11 6.86 -1.37
C ASN A 86 7.59 7.52 -2.67
N ALA A 87 8.80 8.08 -2.71
CA ALA A 87 9.29 8.86 -3.85
C ALA A 87 9.21 8.09 -5.17
N ARG A 88 9.71 6.84 -5.17
CA ARG A 88 9.72 5.95 -6.34
C ARG A 88 8.31 5.61 -6.83
N LEU A 89 7.38 5.35 -5.90
CA LEU A 89 5.99 5.08 -6.23
C LEU A 89 5.33 6.30 -6.87
N PHE A 90 5.68 7.49 -6.39
CA PHE A 90 5.20 8.75 -6.93
C PHE A 90 5.74 9.05 -8.33
N GLU A 91 7.02 8.77 -8.59
CA GLU A 91 7.61 8.88 -9.92
C GLU A 91 6.87 7.98 -10.92
N LEU A 92 6.58 6.75 -10.52
CA LEU A 92 5.83 5.81 -11.34
C LEU A 92 4.40 6.29 -11.62
N LEU A 93 3.70 6.86 -10.63
CA LEU A 93 2.36 7.44 -10.81
C LEU A 93 2.37 8.70 -11.67
N LEU A 94 3.41 9.55 -11.58
CA LEU A 94 3.57 10.72 -12.44
C LEU A 94 3.74 10.33 -13.92
N LEU A 95 4.48 9.26 -14.19
CA LEU A 95 4.65 8.73 -15.55
C LEU A 95 3.32 8.27 -16.17
N LEU A 96 2.42 7.72 -15.34
CA LEU A 96 1.14 7.16 -15.80
C LEU A 96 -0.01 8.16 -15.83
N ASN A 97 -0.04 9.13 -14.90
CA ASN A 97 -1.18 10.03 -14.68
C ASN A 97 -0.87 11.52 -14.95
N GLY A 98 0.36 11.87 -15.34
CA GLY A 98 0.70 13.24 -15.74
C GLY A 98 0.57 14.29 -14.62
N ASP A 99 0.10 15.49 -14.97
CA ASP A 99 0.16 16.69 -14.12
C ASP A 99 -0.73 16.65 -12.87
N MET A 100 -1.77 15.80 -12.80
CA MET A 100 -2.62 15.67 -11.61
C MET A 100 -1.86 15.19 -10.36
N ALA A 101 -0.77 14.45 -10.55
CA ALA A 101 0.00 13.91 -9.43
C ALA A 101 0.89 14.98 -8.74
N LYS A 102 1.06 16.19 -9.29
CA LYS A 102 1.96 17.20 -8.70
C LYS A 102 1.44 17.79 -7.39
N ASP A 103 0.17 18.17 -7.32
CA ASP A 103 -0.38 18.76 -6.10
C ASP A 103 -0.64 17.69 -5.03
N LEU A 104 -1.08 16.50 -5.44
CA LEU A 104 -1.19 15.36 -4.54
C LEU A 104 0.17 14.90 -3.99
N LYS A 105 1.26 15.08 -4.75
CA LYS A 105 2.63 14.89 -4.26
C LYS A 105 3.00 15.88 -3.18
N LYS A 106 2.67 17.17 -3.35
CA LYS A 106 2.92 18.18 -2.31
C LYS A 106 2.14 17.86 -1.04
N ASP A 107 0.88 17.44 -1.17
CA ASP A 107 0.04 17.04 -0.04
C ASP A 107 0.65 15.87 0.73
N LEU A 108 1.12 14.82 0.05
CA LEU A 108 1.76 13.69 0.72
C LEU A 108 3.08 14.08 1.38
N VAL A 109 3.92 14.86 0.70
CA VAL A 109 5.20 15.32 1.28
C VAL A 109 4.95 16.16 2.53
N SER A 110 3.92 17.01 2.51
CA SER A 110 3.47 17.77 3.68
C SER A 110 3.01 16.84 4.80
N LEU A 111 2.22 15.80 4.46
CA LEU A 111 1.76 14.80 5.42
C LEU A 111 2.93 14.05 6.08
N GLN A 112 3.90 13.57 5.31
CA GLN A 112 5.10 12.88 5.81
C GLN A 112 5.94 13.80 6.72
N LYS A 113 6.11 15.06 6.33
CA LYS A 113 6.84 16.05 7.14
C LYS A 113 6.13 16.32 8.47
N GLN A 114 4.81 16.44 8.45
CA GLN A 114 4.00 16.60 9.67
C GLN A 114 4.11 15.36 10.57
N PHE A 115 4.07 14.16 9.98
CA PHE A 115 4.23 12.90 10.73
C PHE A 115 5.60 12.82 11.41
N SER A 116 6.68 13.06 10.67
CA SER A 116 8.04 13.07 11.22
C SER A 116 8.18 14.08 12.35
N SER A 117 7.68 15.32 12.16
CA SER A 117 7.76 16.36 13.18
C SER A 117 6.97 16.01 14.43
N GLU A 118 5.80 15.37 14.28
CA GLU A 118 4.99 14.94 15.43
C GLU A 118 5.67 13.79 16.18
N MET A 119 6.24 12.82 15.47
CA MET A 119 7.03 11.74 16.05
C MET A 119 8.25 12.26 16.84
N ASP A 120 8.96 13.27 16.33
CA ASP A 120 10.09 13.89 17.03
C ASP A 120 9.67 14.61 18.32
N LYS A 121 8.51 15.29 18.31
CA LYS A 121 7.93 15.90 19.50
C LYS A 121 7.56 14.84 20.54
N ARG A 122 6.82 13.80 20.13
CA ARG A 122 6.44 12.68 21.00
C ARG A 122 7.66 12.01 21.60
N LYS A 123 8.70 11.79 20.81
CA LYS A 123 9.98 11.22 21.26
C LYS A 123 10.61 12.09 22.35
N THR A 124 10.61 13.41 22.16
CA THR A 124 11.15 14.36 23.13
C THR A 124 10.35 14.38 24.43
N ASP A 125 9.02 14.35 24.34
CA ASP A 125 8.14 14.42 25.50
C ASP A 125 8.19 13.13 26.33
N VAL A 126 8.13 11.97 25.69
CA VAL A 126 8.26 10.67 26.36
C VAL A 126 9.66 10.52 26.97
N ARG A 127 10.73 10.95 26.29
CA ARG A 127 12.08 10.97 26.86
C ARG A 127 12.16 11.82 28.12
N LYS A 128 11.53 13.01 28.14
CA LYS A 128 11.49 13.87 29.33
C LYS A 128 10.73 13.21 30.48
N GLN A 129 9.59 12.58 30.20
CA GLN A 129 8.82 11.87 31.21
C GLN A 129 9.62 10.72 31.85
N ILE A 130 10.25 9.88 31.02
CA ILE A 130 11.07 8.76 31.49
C ILE A 130 12.27 9.26 32.30
N LEU A 131 12.98 10.29 31.82
CA LEU A 131 14.10 10.89 32.57
C LEU A 131 13.64 11.47 33.92
N GLY A 132 12.43 12.05 33.98
CA GLY A 132 11.82 12.50 35.23
C GLY A 132 11.61 11.34 36.21
N ARG A 133 11.04 10.22 35.75
CA ARG A 133 10.82 9.02 36.57
C ARG A 133 12.14 8.41 37.05
N LEU A 134 13.14 8.32 36.18
CA LEU A 134 14.48 7.83 36.51
C LEU A 134 15.15 8.72 37.56
N LYS A 135 15.03 10.05 37.43
CA LYS A 135 15.54 11.00 38.41
C LYS A 135 14.91 10.81 39.79
N THR A 136 13.60 10.58 39.86
CA THR A 136 12.89 10.27 41.11
C THR A 136 13.33 8.93 41.71
N ALA A 137 13.73 7.97 40.88
CA ALA A 137 14.34 6.71 41.30
C ALA A 137 15.84 6.82 41.67
N GLY A 138 16.40 8.04 41.69
CA GLY A 138 17.80 8.29 42.01
C GLY A 138 18.78 8.10 40.85
N ILE A 139 18.29 7.73 39.67
CA ILE A 139 19.10 7.56 38.46
C ILE A 139 19.18 8.91 37.75
N SER A 140 20.34 9.56 37.82
CA SER A 140 20.56 10.87 37.21
C SER A 140 21.97 11.01 36.66
N GLY A 141 22.13 11.85 35.64
CA GLY A 141 23.41 12.10 34.98
C GLY A 141 23.25 12.42 33.50
N ASN A 142 24.18 13.20 32.95
CA ASN A 142 24.13 13.65 31.55
C ASN A 142 24.36 12.51 30.54
N ALA A 143 24.85 11.36 31.00
CA ALA A 143 25.08 10.16 30.19
C ALA A 143 23.89 9.17 30.22
N VAL A 144 22.80 9.49 30.93
CA VAL A 144 21.63 8.61 30.99
C VAL A 144 20.82 8.74 29.70
N GLU A 145 20.87 7.70 28.87
CA GLU A 145 20.05 7.57 27.67
C GLU A 145 19.00 6.48 27.87
N PRO A 146 17.71 6.83 28.03
CA PRO A 146 16.67 5.83 28.17
C PRO A 146 16.39 5.14 26.83
N ASN A 147 16.36 3.81 26.84
CA ASN A 147 15.84 3.02 25.73
C ASN A 147 14.32 3.20 25.66
N LEU A 148 13.82 4.05 24.76
CA LEU A 148 12.39 4.37 24.66
C LEU A 148 11.53 3.18 24.23
N GLU A 149 12.07 2.27 23.42
CA GLU A 149 11.35 1.09 22.91
C GLU A 149 11.00 0.06 24.00
N ALA A 150 11.59 0.19 25.18
CA ALA A 150 11.27 -0.65 26.33
C ALA A 150 10.09 -0.13 27.16
N TRP A 151 9.52 1.04 26.81
CA TRP A 151 8.48 1.71 27.60
C TRP A 151 7.14 1.72 26.89
N GLU A 152 6.09 1.31 27.60
CA GLU A 152 4.73 1.25 27.07
C GLU A 152 4.21 2.64 26.64
N GLU A 153 4.63 3.71 27.33
CA GLU A 153 4.25 5.08 26.98
C GLU A 153 4.75 5.50 25.59
N TRP A 154 5.90 4.96 25.17
CA TRP A 154 6.41 5.18 23.82
C TRP A 154 5.57 4.44 22.79
N ASP A 155 5.27 3.15 23.02
CA ASP A 155 4.45 2.35 22.12
C ASP A 155 3.05 2.95 21.93
N GLN A 156 2.43 3.42 23.02
CA GLN A 156 1.14 4.13 22.98
C GLN A 156 1.23 5.42 22.17
N ALA A 157 2.25 6.26 22.41
CA ALA A 157 2.43 7.52 21.68
C ALA A 157 2.65 7.29 20.17
N VAL A 158 3.38 6.24 19.80
CA VAL A 158 3.59 5.85 18.40
C VAL A 158 2.28 5.37 17.77
N ALA A 159 1.51 4.51 18.46
CA ALA A 159 0.24 3.99 17.97
C ALA A 159 -0.79 5.10 17.75
N GLU A 160 -0.94 6.02 18.70
CA GLU A 160 -1.83 7.18 18.60
C GLU A 160 -1.47 8.06 17.40
N THR A 161 -0.19 8.40 17.28
CA THR A 161 0.31 9.24 16.18
C THR A 161 0.08 8.56 14.84
N ARG A 162 0.37 7.26 14.72
CA ARG A 162 0.09 6.47 13.52
C ARG A 162 -1.40 6.46 13.17
N SER A 163 -2.29 6.32 14.15
CA SER A 163 -3.74 6.31 13.92
C SER A 163 -4.23 7.62 13.30
N VAL A 164 -3.85 8.76 13.87
CA VAL A 164 -4.25 10.09 13.38
C VAL A 164 -3.78 10.30 11.94
N PHE A 165 -2.55 9.90 11.63
CA PHE A 165 -2.01 10.06 10.29
C PHE A 165 -2.53 9.01 9.30
N LYS A 166 -2.92 7.82 9.76
CA LYS A 166 -3.61 6.82 8.93
C LYS A 166 -4.91 7.37 8.37
N GLU A 167 -5.75 8.02 9.19
CA GLU A 167 -6.99 8.62 8.69
C GLU A 167 -6.74 9.74 7.66
N ARG A 168 -5.73 10.57 7.90
CA ARG A 168 -5.34 11.61 6.95
C ARG A 168 -4.82 11.03 5.64
N LEU A 169 -4.06 9.94 5.73
CA LEU A 169 -3.55 9.21 4.58
C LEU A 169 -4.69 8.58 3.79
N GLU A 170 -5.67 7.94 4.44
CA GLU A 170 -6.84 7.38 3.74
C GLU A 170 -7.64 8.46 3.01
N ARG A 171 -7.87 9.62 3.62
CA ARG A 171 -8.49 10.77 2.92
C ARG A 171 -7.69 11.23 1.70
N TRP A 172 -6.36 11.17 1.78
CA TRP A 172 -5.50 11.49 0.65
C TRP A 172 -5.55 10.39 -0.43
N LYS A 173 -5.59 9.11 -0.03
CA LYS A 173 -5.75 7.97 -0.94
C LYS A 173 -7.07 8.04 -1.71
N ASP A 174 -8.17 8.45 -1.06
CA ASP A 174 -9.46 8.64 -1.72
C ASP A 174 -9.41 9.73 -2.79
N LYS A 175 -8.74 10.85 -2.51
CA LYS A 175 -8.50 11.91 -3.51
C LYS A 175 -7.68 11.41 -4.70
N MET A 176 -6.64 10.62 -4.45
CA MET A 176 -5.81 10.01 -5.50
C MET A 176 -6.63 9.05 -6.37
N LYS A 177 -7.47 8.21 -5.77
CA LYS A 177 -8.33 7.30 -6.53
C LYS A 177 -9.33 8.05 -7.39
N ALA A 178 -9.95 9.10 -6.85
CA ALA A 178 -10.87 9.94 -7.60
C ALA A 178 -10.19 10.65 -8.79
N ALA A 179 -8.90 11.00 -8.65
CA ALA A 179 -8.10 11.60 -9.71
C ALA A 179 -7.62 10.59 -10.77
N CYS A 180 -7.70 9.28 -10.51
CA CYS A 180 -7.28 8.25 -11.48
C CYS A 180 -8.41 7.73 -12.39
N VAL A 181 -9.66 8.19 -12.18
CA VAL A 181 -10.85 7.82 -12.98
C VAL A 181 -11.03 8.82 -14.11
#